data_AF-A0A1E3P7I9-F1
#
_entry.id   AF-A0A1E3P7I9-F1
#
_cell.length_a   1.000
_cell.length_b   1.000
_cell.length_c   1.000
_cell.angle_alpha   90.00
_cell.angle_beta   90.00
_cell.angle_gamma   90.00
#
_symmetry.space_group_name_H-M   'P 1'
#
loop_
_entity.id
_entity.type
_entity.pdbx_description
1 polymer ?
#
loop_
_entity_poly.entity_id
_entity_poly.type
_entity_poly.pdbx_seq_one_letter_code
_entity_poly.pdbx_strand_id
1 'polypeptide(L)'
;MSDQANYSDAPNSPVHPDPDQEASNLPERSLPGSVLDLLDLNPDLEAKTATESTTRNTNGLEHTIDDHLYDRLEDFQPTLVPSPLNPVQPHLGRRLSSSQQSKFINYADERLLHIQRRFVQSFGLSELGYSSIDELLNDVKQLLNFVWLSIDSNPTIHDKEYYSTLPDTNFGQTHFLIRIAGDLVEYVGKMEITQASGVEILKLLKSLDDKFARLIDGTIPGGKSINRTESVRLYGIAERTRVLVSDLFEKKQIEGFHYELSKVYEQVLDRTA
;
A
#
# COMPACT_ATOMS: atom_id res chain seq x y z
N MET A 1 -26.33 54.11 1.95
CA MET A 1 -26.29 53.72 0.53
C MET A 1 -25.88 52.26 0.53
N SER A 2 -26.86 51.38 0.37
CA SER A 2 -26.69 49.94 0.49
C SER A 2 -27.06 49.34 -0.86
N ASP A 3 -26.04 48.98 -1.64
CA ASP A 3 -26.21 48.31 -2.93
C ASP A 3 -26.72 46.89 -2.68
N GLN A 4 -28.00 46.65 -3.00
CA GLN A 4 -28.56 45.31 -3.08
C GLN A 4 -28.20 44.73 -4.45
N ALA A 5 -27.40 43.66 -4.45
CA ALA A 5 -27.07 42.91 -5.65
C ALA A 5 -28.34 42.28 -6.26
N ASN A 6 -28.58 42.55 -7.54
CA ASN A 6 -29.72 42.08 -8.30
C ASN A 6 -29.45 40.64 -8.80
N TYR A 7 -30.09 39.64 -8.18
CA TYR A 7 -29.90 38.21 -8.48
C TYR A 7 -30.75 37.68 -9.65
N SER A 8 -31.29 38.56 -10.51
CA SER A 8 -32.26 38.17 -11.56
C SER A 8 -31.64 37.49 -12.79
N ASP A 9 -30.32 37.43 -12.91
CA ASP A 9 -29.61 36.92 -14.11
C ASP A 9 -28.88 35.58 -13.89
N ALA A 10 -29.11 34.90 -12.77
CA ALA A 10 -28.56 33.56 -12.58
C ALA A 10 -29.33 32.55 -13.45
N PRO A 11 -28.67 31.74 -14.30
CA PRO A 11 -29.34 30.67 -15.02
C PRO A 11 -29.91 29.66 -14.02
N ASN A 12 -31.22 29.44 -14.07
CA ASN A 12 -31.89 28.48 -13.18
C ASN A 12 -31.30 27.08 -13.39
N SER A 13 -30.94 26.43 -12.28
CA SER A 13 -30.50 25.04 -12.30
C SER A 13 -31.65 24.15 -12.81
N PRO A 14 -31.38 23.14 -13.66
CA PRO A 14 -32.40 22.23 -14.13
C PRO A 14 -33.11 21.55 -12.97
N VAL A 15 -34.44 21.41 -13.08
CA VAL A 15 -35.24 20.69 -12.08
C VAL A 15 -34.83 19.21 -12.14
N HIS A 16 -34.33 18.68 -11.01
CA HIS A 16 -34.06 17.26 -10.88
C HIS A 16 -35.37 16.49 -10.70
N PRO A 17 -35.52 15.30 -11.31
CA PRO A 17 -36.69 14.45 -11.10
C PRO A 17 -36.71 13.91 -9.67
N ASP A 18 -37.91 13.58 -9.19
CA ASP A 18 -38.13 12.96 -7.88
C ASP A 18 -37.50 11.54 -7.80
N PRO A 19 -37.27 10.99 -6.59
CA PRO A 19 -36.55 9.72 -6.38
C PRO A 19 -37.10 8.52 -7.17
N ASP A 20 -38.40 8.54 -7.51
CA ASP A 20 -39.09 7.47 -8.23
C ASP A 20 -39.50 7.88 -9.66
N GLN A 21 -38.95 8.98 -10.18
CA GLN A 21 -39.20 9.45 -11.56
C GLN A 21 -37.96 9.27 -12.44
N GLU A 22 -38.10 8.48 -13.50
CA GLU A 22 -37.09 8.44 -14.58
C GLU A 22 -37.09 9.77 -15.36
N ALA A 23 -35.89 10.27 -15.66
CA ALA A 23 -35.70 11.50 -16.42
C ALA A 23 -36.27 11.33 -17.85
N SER A 24 -37.43 11.94 -18.11
CA SER A 24 -38.20 11.73 -19.34
C SER A 24 -37.60 12.41 -20.58
N ASN A 25 -36.60 13.28 -20.40
CA ASN A 25 -35.99 14.10 -21.45
C ASN A 25 -34.47 13.87 -21.52
N LEU A 26 -34.06 12.62 -21.69
CA LEU A 26 -32.72 12.35 -22.21
C LEU A 26 -32.70 12.73 -23.70
N PRO A 27 -31.72 13.50 -24.18
CA PRO A 27 -31.61 13.76 -25.61
C PRO A 27 -31.42 12.44 -26.35
N GLU A 28 -32.31 12.12 -27.30
CA GLU A 28 -32.21 10.97 -28.23
C GLU A 28 -31.07 11.16 -29.25
N ARG A 29 -29.90 11.64 -28.81
CA ARG A 29 -28.70 11.60 -29.62
C ARG A 29 -28.01 10.27 -29.36
N SER A 30 -28.20 9.34 -30.28
CA SER A 30 -27.25 8.26 -30.46
C SER A 30 -25.86 8.87 -30.66
N LEU A 31 -24.88 8.37 -29.89
CA LEU A 31 -23.50 8.75 -30.09
C LEU A 31 -23.08 8.32 -31.51
N PRO A 32 -22.40 9.18 -32.28
CA PRO A 32 -21.89 8.79 -33.59
C PRO A 32 -20.94 7.59 -33.42
N GLY A 33 -21.01 6.61 -34.32
CA GLY A 33 -20.31 5.33 -34.18
C GLY A 33 -18.80 5.44 -33.92
N SER A 34 -18.16 6.52 -34.38
CA SER A 34 -16.75 6.80 -34.10
C SER A 34 -16.42 7.07 -32.63
N VAL A 35 -17.40 7.46 -31.81
CA VAL A 35 -17.23 7.67 -30.36
C VAL A 35 -17.43 6.37 -29.59
N LEU A 36 -18.26 5.46 -30.11
CA LEU A 36 -18.41 4.11 -29.55
C LEU A 36 -17.13 3.27 -29.72
N ASP A 37 -16.45 3.39 -30.86
CA ASP A 37 -15.16 2.72 -31.10
C ASP A 37 -14.03 3.22 -30.17
N LEU A 38 -14.15 4.44 -29.62
CA LEU A 38 -13.20 4.99 -28.64
C LEU A 38 -13.49 4.52 -27.21
N LEU A 39 -14.72 4.04 -26.94
CA LEU A 39 -15.17 3.53 -25.65
C LEU A 39 -14.97 2.01 -25.51
N ASP A 40 -14.67 1.31 -26.61
CA ASP A 40 -14.29 -0.10 -26.59
C ASP A 40 -12.85 -0.26 -26.08
N LEU A 41 -12.74 -0.42 -24.75
CA LEU A 41 -11.46 -0.45 -24.05
C LEU A 41 -10.69 -1.78 -24.19
N ASN A 42 -11.18 -2.78 -24.93
CA ASN A 42 -10.49 -4.06 -25.17
C ASN A 42 -10.93 -4.79 -26.47
N PRO A 43 -10.48 -4.34 -27.66
CA PRO A 43 -10.89 -4.94 -28.95
C PRO A 43 -10.34 -6.35 -29.22
N ASP A 44 -9.39 -6.84 -28.42
CA ASP A 44 -8.71 -8.14 -28.65
C ASP A 44 -9.39 -9.36 -27.98
N LEU A 45 -10.50 -9.17 -27.25
CA LEU A 45 -11.15 -10.26 -26.52
C LEU A 45 -12.18 -11.07 -27.35
N GLU A 46 -12.61 -10.59 -28.51
CA GLU A 46 -13.63 -11.29 -29.33
C GLU A 46 -13.05 -12.24 -30.39
N ALA A 47 -11.73 -12.29 -30.54
CA ALA A 47 -11.08 -13.17 -31.52
C ALA A 47 -10.54 -14.45 -30.87
N LYS A 48 -11.42 -15.33 -30.34
CA LYS A 48 -11.16 -16.79 -30.18
C LYS A 48 -12.39 -17.55 -29.64
N THR A 49 -13.36 -17.78 -30.51
CA THR A 49 -14.33 -18.86 -30.37
C THR A 49 -14.41 -19.64 -31.69
N ALA A 50 -13.70 -20.78 -31.75
CA ALA A 50 -13.99 -21.99 -32.54
C ALA A 50 -12.72 -22.86 -32.64
N THR A 51 -12.58 -23.91 -31.81
CA THR A 51 -12.86 -25.35 -32.08
C THR A 51 -11.86 -26.11 -32.98
N GLU A 52 -11.42 -27.25 -32.42
CA GLU A 52 -10.94 -28.49 -33.08
C GLU A 52 -9.50 -28.49 -33.65
N SER A 53 -8.69 -29.56 -33.59
CA SER A 53 -8.98 -30.98 -33.32
C SER A 53 -7.69 -31.77 -32.99
N THR A 54 -7.90 -32.84 -32.23
CA THR A 54 -7.03 -33.98 -31.94
C THR A 54 -6.37 -34.61 -33.18
N THR A 55 -5.07 -34.90 -33.11
CA THR A 55 -4.48 -36.04 -33.83
C THR A 55 -3.47 -36.77 -32.94
N ARG A 56 -3.88 -37.95 -32.46
CA ARG A 56 -3.03 -38.99 -31.86
C ARG A 56 -2.25 -39.67 -32.99
N ASN A 57 -0.93 -39.67 -32.89
CA ASN A 57 -0.08 -40.61 -33.64
C ASN A 57 0.65 -41.50 -32.64
N THR A 58 0.28 -42.77 -32.63
CA THR A 58 0.94 -43.86 -31.91
C THR A 58 2.06 -44.41 -32.78
N ASN A 59 3.31 -44.27 -32.36
CA ASN A 59 4.39 -45.16 -32.78
C ASN A 59 5.23 -45.47 -31.54
N GLY A 60 5.28 -46.75 -31.19
CA GLY A 60 6.04 -47.25 -30.06
C GLY A 60 7.53 -47.23 -30.33
N LEU A 61 8.29 -46.89 -29.29
CA LEU A 61 9.65 -47.35 -29.07
C LEU A 61 9.81 -47.56 -27.56
N GLU A 62 10.08 -48.79 -27.18
CA GLU A 62 10.67 -49.11 -25.88
C GLU A 62 11.98 -48.32 -25.75
N HIS A 63 12.08 -47.48 -24.73
CA HIS A 63 13.36 -46.94 -24.29
C HIS A 63 13.39 -46.90 -22.77
N THR A 64 14.33 -47.67 -22.23
CA THR A 64 14.87 -47.65 -20.88
C THR A 64 14.87 -46.25 -20.25
N ILE A 65 14.27 -46.15 -19.07
CA ILE A 65 14.26 -44.96 -18.21
C ILE A 65 15.71 -44.66 -17.81
N ASP A 66 16.28 -43.60 -18.36
CA ASP A 66 17.50 -42.97 -17.87
C ASP A 66 17.09 -41.72 -17.08
N ASP A 67 17.34 -41.74 -15.78
CA ASP A 67 16.77 -40.86 -14.74
C ASP A 67 17.43 -39.47 -14.71
N HIS A 68 17.83 -38.95 -15.86
CA HIS A 68 18.56 -37.67 -15.99
C HIS A 68 18.03 -36.73 -17.08
N LEU A 69 16.80 -36.95 -17.57
CA LEU A 69 16.15 -36.11 -18.58
C LEU A 69 15.00 -35.24 -18.00
N TYR A 70 15.22 -34.65 -16.83
CA TYR A 70 14.48 -33.46 -16.45
C TYR A 70 15.45 -32.29 -16.55
N ASP A 71 15.19 -31.39 -17.49
CA ASP A 71 15.81 -30.06 -17.51
C ASP A 71 15.72 -29.50 -16.10
N ARG A 72 16.85 -29.10 -15.52
CA ARG A 72 16.86 -28.55 -14.17
C ARG A 72 15.95 -27.32 -14.18
N LEU A 73 15.10 -27.17 -13.17
CA LEU A 73 14.26 -25.98 -12.99
C LEU A 73 15.05 -24.65 -13.02
N GLU A 74 16.37 -24.73 -12.89
CA GLU A 74 17.36 -23.66 -13.01
C GLU A 74 17.54 -23.17 -14.46
N ASP A 75 17.40 -24.03 -15.47
CA ASP A 75 17.57 -23.69 -16.90
C ASP A 75 16.40 -22.87 -17.48
N PHE A 76 15.26 -22.85 -16.77
CA PHE A 76 14.09 -22.03 -17.11
C PHE A 76 14.05 -20.68 -16.36
N GLN A 77 15.09 -20.34 -15.59
CA GLN A 77 15.20 -18.99 -15.04
C GLN A 77 15.63 -18.04 -16.17
N PRO A 78 14.91 -16.93 -16.40
CA PRO A 78 15.31 -15.96 -17.42
C PRO A 78 16.70 -15.42 -17.07
N THR A 79 17.70 -15.86 -17.82
CA THR A 79 19.06 -15.33 -17.70
C THR A 79 19.02 -13.89 -18.23
N LEU A 80 19.05 -12.92 -17.32
CA LEU A 80 19.18 -11.51 -17.64
C LEU A 80 20.58 -11.29 -18.23
N VAL A 81 20.73 -11.48 -19.54
CA VAL A 81 21.98 -11.16 -20.24
C VAL A 81 22.15 -9.63 -20.18
N PRO A 82 23.17 -9.10 -19.46
CA PRO A 82 23.40 -7.67 -19.40
C PRO A 82 23.72 -7.16 -20.80
N SER A 83 22.98 -6.17 -21.27
CA SER A 83 23.34 -5.50 -22.52
C SER A 83 24.72 -4.85 -22.36
N PRO A 84 25.67 -5.05 -23.29
CA PRO A 84 27.03 -4.49 -23.19
C PRO A 84 27.06 -2.95 -23.21
N LEU A 85 25.91 -2.30 -23.43
CA LEU A 85 25.75 -0.84 -23.37
C LEU A 85 25.21 -0.33 -22.02
N ASN A 86 24.83 -1.22 -21.10
CA ASN A 86 24.40 -0.86 -19.75
C ASN A 86 25.00 -1.85 -18.75
N PRO A 87 26.14 -1.52 -18.10
CA PRO A 87 26.58 -2.31 -16.97
C PRO A 87 25.46 -2.31 -15.92
N VAL A 88 24.99 -3.49 -15.54
CA VAL A 88 24.06 -3.67 -14.42
C VAL A 88 24.79 -3.21 -13.16
N GLN A 89 24.66 -1.93 -12.85
CA GLN A 89 24.96 -1.44 -11.52
C GLN A 89 23.95 -2.09 -10.56
N PRO A 90 24.39 -2.52 -9.37
CA PRO A 90 23.46 -2.93 -8.32
C PRO A 90 22.41 -1.83 -8.18
N HIS A 91 21.14 -2.22 -8.16
CA HIS A 91 19.97 -1.35 -8.31
C HIS A 91 19.75 -0.42 -7.09
N LEU A 92 20.77 0.36 -6.72
CA LEU A 92 20.69 1.36 -5.67
C LEU A 92 19.86 2.53 -6.22
N GLY A 93 18.56 2.52 -5.91
CA GLY A 93 17.70 3.69 -6.09
C GLY A 93 17.10 3.88 -7.48
N ARG A 94 16.78 2.83 -8.25
CA ARG A 94 16.00 3.08 -9.47
C ARG A 94 14.58 3.54 -9.10
N ARG A 95 14.28 4.82 -9.35
CA ARG A 95 12.93 5.36 -9.25
C ARG A 95 11.96 4.56 -10.14
N LEU A 96 10.83 4.16 -9.58
CA LEU A 96 9.77 3.46 -10.30
C LEU A 96 9.28 4.30 -11.49
N SER A 97 8.94 3.65 -12.61
CA SER A 97 8.29 4.33 -13.74
C SER A 97 6.89 4.83 -13.34
N SER A 98 6.33 5.83 -14.05
CA SER A 98 4.99 6.34 -13.73
C SER A 98 3.92 5.24 -13.71
N SER A 99 3.98 4.27 -14.64
CA SER A 99 3.08 3.11 -14.63
C SER A 99 3.28 2.22 -13.40
N GLN A 100 4.52 2.00 -12.96
CA GLN A 100 4.81 1.25 -11.73
C GLN A 100 4.36 2.01 -10.49
N GLN A 101 4.50 3.34 -10.46
CA GLN A 101 4.00 4.19 -9.38
C GLN A 101 2.47 4.10 -9.27
N SER A 102 1.74 4.16 -10.39
CA SER A 102 0.28 3.97 -10.40
C SER A 102 -0.12 2.58 -9.90
N LYS A 103 0.58 1.52 -10.34
CA LYS A 103 0.33 0.16 -9.84
C LYS A 103 0.61 0.04 -8.35
N PHE A 104 1.67 0.67 -7.86
CA PHE A 104 2.00 0.73 -6.43
C PHE A 104 0.88 1.40 -5.63
N ILE A 105 0.41 2.57 -6.08
CA ILE A 105 -0.67 3.33 -5.41
C ILE A 105 -1.93 2.47 -5.33
N ASN A 106 -2.37 1.92 -6.47
CA ASN A 106 -3.57 1.07 -6.52
C ASN A 106 -3.43 -0.14 -5.58
N TYR A 107 -2.29 -0.83 -5.60
CA TYR A 107 -2.04 -1.96 -4.71
C TYR A 107 -2.07 -1.55 -3.23
N ALA A 108 -1.42 -0.45 -2.87
CA ALA A 108 -1.38 0.02 -1.48
C ALA A 108 -2.78 0.43 -0.98
N ASP A 109 -3.56 1.13 -1.82
CA ASP A 109 -4.94 1.49 -1.50
C ASP A 109 -5.85 0.27 -1.38
N GLU A 110 -5.75 -0.70 -2.31
CA GLU A 110 -6.49 -1.96 -2.24
C GLU A 110 -6.15 -2.75 -0.98
N ARG A 111 -4.86 -2.80 -0.59
CA ARG A 111 -4.42 -3.50 0.62
C ARG A 111 -4.89 -2.80 1.90
N LEU A 112 -4.81 -1.48 1.97
CA LEU A 112 -5.37 -0.72 3.09
C LEU A 112 -6.88 -0.95 3.23
N LEU A 113 -7.61 -0.88 2.12
CA LEU A 113 -9.04 -1.11 2.10
C LEU A 113 -9.40 -2.55 2.49
N HIS A 114 -8.61 -3.53 2.03
CA HIS A 114 -8.76 -4.93 2.41
C HIS A 114 -8.58 -5.13 3.92
N ILE A 115 -7.48 -4.62 4.49
CA ILE A 115 -7.21 -4.67 5.94
C ILE A 115 -8.35 -4.01 6.71
N GLN A 116 -8.77 -2.82 6.31
CA GLN A 116 -9.85 -2.09 6.96
C GLN A 116 -11.18 -2.86 6.91
N ARG A 117 -11.54 -3.45 5.76
CA ARG A 117 -12.77 -4.25 5.64
C ARG A 117 -12.75 -5.47 6.54
N ARG A 118 -11.63 -6.22 6.55
CA ARG A 118 -11.46 -7.40 7.40
C ARG A 118 -11.47 -7.04 8.89
N PHE A 119 -10.89 -5.90 9.24
CA PHE A 119 -10.95 -5.35 10.59
C PHE A 119 -12.38 -4.99 11.02
N VAL A 120 -13.16 -4.32 10.17
CA VAL A 120 -14.57 -4.04 10.49
C VAL A 120 -15.36 -5.34 10.62
N GLN A 121 -15.08 -6.32 9.75
CA GLN A 121 -15.72 -7.63 9.78
C GLN A 121 -15.41 -8.44 11.04
N SER A 122 -14.24 -8.25 11.68
CA SER A 122 -13.91 -8.96 12.93
C SER A 122 -14.76 -8.54 14.13
N PHE A 123 -15.41 -7.39 14.08
CA PHE A 123 -16.40 -6.97 15.09
C PHE A 123 -17.84 -7.33 14.69
N GLY A 124 -18.05 -7.70 13.43
CA GLY A 124 -19.30 -8.31 12.99
C GLY A 124 -19.30 -9.82 13.25
N LEU A 125 -20.47 -10.45 13.22
CA LEU A 125 -20.60 -11.91 13.25
C LEU A 125 -20.24 -12.54 11.89
N SER A 126 -19.21 -12.02 11.21
CA SER A 126 -18.79 -12.47 9.89
C SER A 126 -17.54 -13.34 10.00
N GLU A 127 -17.62 -14.56 9.45
CA GLU A 127 -16.49 -15.51 9.40
C GLU A 127 -15.30 -15.02 8.53
N LEU A 128 -15.45 -13.89 7.83
CA LEU A 128 -14.45 -13.33 6.91
C LEU A 128 -13.47 -12.34 7.58
N GLY A 129 -13.70 -11.99 8.84
CA GLY A 129 -12.87 -11.06 9.60
C GLY A 129 -11.52 -11.63 10.04
N TYR A 130 -10.75 -10.82 10.76
CA TYR A 130 -9.56 -11.29 11.48
C TYR A 130 -9.96 -12.13 12.69
N SER A 131 -9.30 -13.29 12.86
CA SER A 131 -9.54 -14.17 14.01
C SER A 131 -8.78 -13.72 15.27
N SER A 132 -7.62 -13.09 15.08
CA SER A 132 -6.79 -12.53 16.15
C SER A 132 -6.11 -11.24 15.69
N ILE A 133 -5.63 -10.46 16.67
CA ILE A 133 -4.84 -9.27 16.37
C ILE A 133 -3.52 -9.64 15.66
N ASP A 134 -2.95 -10.82 15.90
CA ASP A 134 -1.68 -11.23 15.29
C ASP A 134 -1.80 -11.38 13.77
N GLU A 135 -2.95 -11.87 13.28
CA GLU A 135 -3.24 -11.95 11.85
C GLU A 135 -3.30 -10.55 11.22
N LEU A 136 -3.97 -9.61 11.87
CA LEU A 136 -4.02 -8.21 11.44
C LEU A 136 -2.63 -7.56 11.46
N LEU A 137 -1.85 -7.76 12.52
CA LEU A 137 -0.50 -7.21 12.64
C LEU A 137 0.41 -7.74 11.55
N ASN A 138 0.24 -9.00 11.16
CA ASN A 138 0.99 -9.60 10.06
C ASN A 138 0.66 -8.93 8.71
N ASP A 139 -0.61 -8.69 8.41
CA ASP A 139 -1.02 -8.00 7.18
C ASP A 139 -0.52 -6.55 7.15
N VAL A 140 -0.65 -5.82 8.27
CA VAL A 140 -0.12 -4.45 8.42
C VAL A 140 1.40 -4.44 8.25
N LYS A 141 2.11 -5.39 8.84
CA LYS A 141 3.57 -5.52 8.73
C LYS A 141 4.02 -5.80 7.29
N GLN A 142 3.31 -6.68 6.58
CA GLN A 142 3.60 -6.95 5.16
C GLN A 142 3.43 -5.69 4.31
N LEU A 143 2.33 -4.96 4.49
CA LEU A 143 2.10 -3.72 3.78
C LEU A 143 3.15 -2.65 4.13
N LEU A 144 3.48 -2.49 5.41
CA LEU A 144 4.52 -1.59 5.89
C LEU A 144 5.87 -1.90 5.22
N ASN A 145 6.26 -3.17 5.21
CA ASN A 145 7.52 -3.60 4.61
C ASN A 145 7.53 -3.37 3.10
N PHE A 146 6.41 -3.64 2.42
CA PHE A 146 6.26 -3.37 1.00
C PHE A 146 6.42 -1.88 0.66
N VAL A 147 5.70 -1.02 1.39
CA VAL A 147 5.80 0.44 1.21
C VAL A 147 7.22 0.92 1.49
N TRP A 148 7.83 0.46 2.59
CA TRP A 148 9.19 0.84 2.95
C TRP A 148 10.23 0.41 1.92
N LEU A 149 10.13 -0.83 1.42
CA LEU A 149 11.05 -1.38 0.43
C LEU A 149 11.07 -0.55 -0.86
N SER A 150 9.93 0.06 -1.22
CA SER A 150 9.83 0.96 -2.37
C SER A 150 10.47 2.34 -2.15
N ILE A 151 10.74 2.72 -0.90
CA ILE A 151 11.48 3.94 -0.54
C ILE A 151 12.97 3.63 -0.50
N ASP A 152 13.36 2.68 0.34
CA ASP A 152 14.76 2.29 0.49
C ASP A 152 14.91 0.77 0.56
N SER A 153 15.67 0.25 -0.39
CA SER A 153 16.03 -1.16 -0.48
C SER A 153 17.40 -1.46 0.15
N ASN A 154 18.14 -0.44 0.60
CA ASN A 154 19.45 -0.62 1.23
C ASN A 154 19.29 -0.86 2.74
N PRO A 155 19.76 -2.00 3.27
CA PRO A 155 19.77 -2.24 4.71
C PRO A 155 20.81 -1.39 5.46
N THR A 156 21.82 -0.86 4.75
CA THR A 156 22.90 -0.07 5.34
C THR A 156 22.47 1.38 5.49
N ILE A 157 22.54 1.89 6.71
CA ILE A 157 22.23 3.28 7.02
C ILE A 157 23.49 4.12 6.72
N HIS A 158 23.33 5.11 5.85
CA HIS A 158 24.34 6.12 5.55
C HIS A 158 23.91 7.49 6.07
N ASP A 159 24.80 8.48 5.99
CA ASP A 159 24.49 9.85 6.34
C ASP A 159 23.58 10.52 5.29
N LYS A 160 23.04 11.69 5.66
CA LYS A 160 22.16 12.47 4.79
C LYS A 160 22.86 12.87 3.49
N GLU A 161 24.15 13.18 3.55
CA GLU A 161 24.96 13.59 2.39
C GLU A 161 24.99 12.49 1.33
N TYR A 162 25.25 11.23 1.72
CA TYR A 162 25.16 10.09 0.81
C TYR A 162 23.78 10.00 0.17
N TYR A 163 22.71 10.05 0.98
CA TYR A 163 21.34 9.90 0.49
C TYR A 163 20.87 11.05 -0.41
N SER A 164 21.37 12.26 -0.23
CA SER A 164 21.14 13.40 -1.12
C SER A 164 21.75 13.22 -2.51
N THR A 165 22.77 12.36 -2.66
CA THR A 165 23.33 12.02 -3.99
C THR A 165 22.49 11.02 -4.77
N LEU A 166 21.63 10.27 -4.06
CA LEU A 166 20.78 9.27 -4.67
C LEU A 166 19.52 9.92 -5.30
N PRO A 167 18.98 9.32 -6.37
CA PRO A 167 17.70 9.75 -6.93
C PRO A 167 16.56 9.60 -5.91
N ASP A 168 15.64 10.56 -5.96
CA ASP A 168 14.44 10.54 -5.11
C ASP A 168 13.51 9.40 -5.52
N THR A 169 13.31 8.46 -4.60
CA THR A 169 12.39 7.33 -4.75
C THR A 169 11.03 7.61 -4.13
N ASN A 170 10.89 8.68 -3.35
CA ASN A 170 9.66 9.03 -2.66
C ASN A 170 8.75 9.88 -3.55
N PHE A 171 7.62 9.31 -3.96
CA PHE A 171 6.58 9.95 -4.77
C PHE A 171 5.23 10.01 -4.03
N GLY A 172 5.20 9.74 -2.73
CA GLY A 172 3.97 9.74 -1.92
C GLY A 172 3.90 8.62 -0.89
N GLN A 173 4.91 7.76 -0.79
CA GLN A 173 4.95 6.64 0.16
C GLN A 173 4.86 7.09 1.62
N THR A 174 5.41 8.27 1.96
CA THR A 174 5.28 8.87 3.29
C THR A 174 3.81 8.97 3.73
N HIS A 175 2.90 9.33 2.82
CA HIS A 175 1.47 9.41 3.13
C HIS A 175 0.89 8.05 3.56
N PHE A 176 1.25 6.98 2.85
CA PHE A 176 0.81 5.62 3.19
C PHE A 176 1.36 5.16 4.54
N LEU A 177 2.63 5.47 4.84
CA LEU A 177 3.21 5.14 6.15
C LEU A 177 2.51 5.86 7.30
N ILE A 178 2.23 7.16 7.15
CA ILE A 178 1.48 7.94 8.15
C ILE A 178 0.07 7.36 8.35
N ARG A 179 -0.59 6.97 7.26
CA ARG A 179 -1.91 6.33 7.31
C ARG A 179 -1.86 4.99 8.04
N ILE A 180 -0.92 4.12 7.69
CA ILE A 180 -0.70 2.83 8.36
C ILE A 180 -0.48 3.03 9.86
N ALA A 181 0.33 4.01 10.26
CA ALA A 181 0.57 4.32 11.66
C ALA A 181 -0.70 4.78 12.39
N GLY A 182 -1.50 5.63 11.75
CA GLY A 182 -2.79 6.08 12.31
C GLY A 182 -3.80 4.94 12.46
N ASP A 183 -3.96 4.13 11.42
CA ASP A 183 -4.89 3.00 11.39
C ASP A 183 -4.49 1.92 12.41
N LEU A 184 -3.18 1.65 12.55
CA LEU A 184 -2.66 0.70 13.54
C LEU A 184 -3.06 1.06 14.98
N VAL A 185 -3.04 2.35 15.33
CA VAL A 185 -3.45 2.83 16.66
C VAL A 185 -4.91 2.51 16.92
N GLU A 186 -5.76 2.72 15.91
CA GLU A 186 -7.18 2.37 16.01
C GLU A 186 -7.39 0.86 16.16
N TYR A 187 -6.65 0.06 15.40
CA TYR A 187 -6.77 -1.39 15.42
C TYR A 187 -6.36 -1.99 16.76
N VAL A 188 -5.20 -1.57 17.28
CA VAL A 188 -4.69 -1.97 18.60
C VAL A 188 -5.62 -1.50 19.70
N GLY A 189 -6.25 -0.33 19.55
CA GLY A 189 -7.22 0.20 20.51
C GLY A 189 -8.50 -0.62 20.68
N LYS A 190 -8.90 -1.41 19.68
CA LYS A 190 -10.20 -2.07 19.63
C LYS A 190 -10.14 -3.59 19.76
N MET A 191 -9.08 -4.23 19.31
CA MET A 191 -8.95 -5.70 19.37
C MET A 191 -8.45 -6.18 20.74
N GLU A 192 -8.73 -7.44 21.05
CA GLU A 192 -8.18 -8.08 22.25
C GLU A 192 -6.69 -8.38 22.08
N ILE A 193 -5.89 -8.00 23.09
CA ILE A 193 -4.45 -8.15 23.10
C ILE A 193 -4.06 -9.20 24.13
N THR A 194 -3.15 -10.09 23.74
CA THR A 194 -2.51 -11.06 24.63
C THR A 194 -1.06 -10.65 24.93
N GLN A 195 -0.42 -11.28 25.91
CA GLN A 195 1.02 -11.13 26.19
C GLN A 195 1.88 -11.33 24.94
N ALA A 196 1.62 -12.38 24.15
CA ALA A 196 2.37 -12.66 22.92
C ALA A 196 2.16 -11.56 21.86
N SER A 197 0.91 -11.13 21.67
CA SER A 197 0.57 -10.05 20.74
C SER A 197 1.20 -8.72 21.15
N GLY A 198 1.35 -8.46 22.46
CA GLY A 198 2.02 -7.27 22.99
C GLY A 198 3.45 -7.12 22.46
N VAL A 199 4.20 -8.21 22.39
CA VAL A 199 5.56 -8.22 21.82
C VAL A 199 5.55 -7.81 20.35
N GLU A 200 4.61 -8.35 19.56
CA GLU A 200 4.54 -8.05 18.13
C GLU A 200 4.08 -6.61 17.86
N ILE A 201 3.18 -6.07 18.68
CA ILE A 201 2.79 -4.65 18.64
C ILE A 201 4.03 -3.78 18.87
N LEU A 202 4.79 -4.02 19.95
CA LEU A 202 5.97 -3.22 20.29
C LEU A 202 7.04 -3.30 19.19
N LYS A 203 7.28 -4.49 18.61
CA LYS A 203 8.19 -4.65 17.46
C LYS A 203 7.72 -3.87 16.23
N LEU A 204 6.43 -3.90 15.92
CA LEU A 204 5.86 -3.18 14.79
C LEU A 204 5.96 -1.66 14.99
N LEU A 205 5.65 -1.17 16.20
CA LEU A 205 5.80 0.23 16.57
C LEU A 205 7.25 0.70 16.52
N LYS A 206 8.19 -0.11 17.00
CA LYS A 206 9.63 0.18 16.89
C LYS A 206 10.08 0.26 15.44
N SER A 207 9.62 -0.66 14.60
CA SER A 207 9.89 -0.64 13.16
C SER A 207 9.33 0.63 12.49
N LEU A 208 8.14 1.08 12.87
CA LEU A 208 7.58 2.36 12.40
C LEU A 208 8.41 3.55 12.88
N ASP A 209 8.74 3.60 14.16
CA ASP A 209 9.56 4.67 14.76
C ASP A 209 10.91 4.82 14.05
N ASP A 210 11.61 3.71 13.81
CA ASP A 210 12.88 3.70 13.07
C ASP A 210 12.72 4.23 11.64
N LYS A 211 11.67 3.80 10.93
CA LYS A 211 11.39 4.26 9.56
C LYS A 211 11.05 5.75 9.52
N PHE A 212 10.24 6.23 10.46
CA PHE A 212 9.88 7.64 10.52
C PHE A 212 11.04 8.53 10.97
N ALA A 213 11.87 8.09 11.91
CA ALA A 213 13.08 8.81 12.29
C ALA A 213 13.96 9.06 11.06
N ARG A 214 14.13 8.03 10.22
CA ARG A 214 14.86 8.16 8.95
C ARG A 214 14.20 9.13 7.97
N LEU A 215 12.88 9.12 7.87
CA LEU A 215 12.13 10.07 7.05
C LEU A 215 12.22 11.52 7.56
N ILE A 216 12.29 11.74 8.86
CA ILE A 216 12.48 13.07 9.47
C ILE A 216 13.89 13.57 9.18
N ASP A 217 14.90 12.74 9.42
CA ASP A 217 16.31 13.11 9.23
C ASP A 217 16.67 13.31 7.75
N GLY A 218 15.86 12.73 6.85
CA GLY A 218 16.13 12.70 5.40
C GLY A 218 17.20 11.67 5.05
N THR A 219 17.36 10.61 5.85
CA THR A 219 18.28 9.49 5.58
C THR A 219 17.61 8.43 4.71
N ILE A 220 17.03 8.88 3.60
CA ILE A 220 16.37 8.09 2.55
C ILE A 220 16.78 8.60 1.17
N PRO A 221 16.74 7.78 0.09
CA PRO A 221 17.14 8.23 -1.24
C PRO A 221 16.46 9.53 -1.67
N GLY A 222 17.24 10.47 -2.19
CA GLY A 222 16.83 11.86 -2.47
C GLY A 222 17.11 12.84 -1.33
N GLY A 223 17.47 12.35 -0.13
CA GLY A 223 17.85 13.18 1.01
C GLY A 223 16.74 14.09 1.54
N LYS A 224 15.49 13.83 1.14
CA LYS A 224 14.33 14.66 1.46
C LYS A 224 13.74 14.26 2.81
N SER A 225 13.69 15.24 3.71
CA SER A 225 12.95 15.13 4.97
C SER A 225 11.45 15.27 4.74
N ILE A 226 10.62 14.71 5.64
CA ILE A 226 9.17 14.95 5.63
C ILE A 226 8.86 16.44 5.77
N ASN A 227 7.71 16.85 5.25
CA ASN A 227 7.29 18.24 5.37
C ASN A 227 6.75 18.55 6.78
N ARG A 228 6.61 19.85 7.10
CA ARG A 228 6.12 20.29 8.42
C ARG A 228 4.73 19.76 8.75
N THR A 229 3.83 19.69 7.77
CA THR A 229 2.46 19.20 7.96
C THR A 229 2.44 17.70 8.29
N GLU A 230 3.25 16.91 7.59
CA GLU A 230 3.46 15.49 7.86
C GLU A 230 4.07 15.26 9.24
N SER A 231 5.06 16.08 9.61
CA SER A 231 5.69 16.04 10.93
C SER A 231 4.69 16.28 12.07
N VAL A 232 3.86 17.33 11.97
CA VAL A 232 2.81 17.62 12.97
C VAL A 232 1.79 16.48 13.07
N ARG A 233 1.37 15.91 11.93
CA ARG A 233 0.46 14.75 11.91
C ARG A 233 1.08 13.54 12.61
N LEU A 234 2.35 13.26 12.32
CA LEU A 234 3.08 12.14 12.89
C LEU A 234 3.27 12.32 14.41
N TYR A 235 3.62 13.52 14.87
CA TYR A 235 3.71 13.84 16.30
C TYR A 235 2.39 13.50 17.02
N GLY A 236 1.25 13.95 16.48
CA GLY A 236 -0.07 13.65 17.05
C GLY A 236 -0.45 12.17 17.02
N ILE A 237 0.09 11.37 16.09
CA ILE A 237 -0.08 9.92 16.08
C ILE A 237 0.81 9.28 17.16
N ALA A 238 2.09 9.67 17.22
CA ALA A 238 3.07 9.17 18.16
C ALA A 238 2.64 9.35 19.62
N GLU A 239 2.25 10.56 20.01
CA GLU A 239 1.75 10.88 21.36
C GLU A 239 0.54 10.02 21.74
N ARG A 240 -0.47 9.96 20.85
CA ARG A 240 -1.67 9.16 21.09
C ARG A 240 -1.35 7.67 21.19
N THR A 241 -0.42 7.17 20.39
CA THR A 241 0.00 5.76 20.45
C THR A 241 0.65 5.44 21.79
N ARG A 242 1.57 6.30 22.24
CA ARG A 242 2.30 6.10 23.51
C ARG A 242 1.33 6.00 24.69
N VAL A 243 0.34 6.89 24.77
CA VAL A 243 -0.69 6.85 25.82
C VAL A 243 -1.55 5.60 25.68
N LEU A 244 -2.09 5.34 24.49
CA LEU A 244 -3.02 4.23 24.25
C LEU A 244 -2.38 2.87 24.55
N VAL A 245 -1.15 2.64 24.11
CA VAL A 245 -0.47 1.35 24.31
C VAL A 245 -0.12 1.15 25.78
N SER A 246 0.32 2.20 26.49
CA SER A 246 0.59 2.14 27.93
C SER A 246 -0.68 1.78 28.71
N ASP A 247 -1.78 2.48 28.44
CA ASP A 247 -3.08 2.21 29.06
C ASP A 247 -3.58 0.80 28.79
N LEU A 248 -3.40 0.29 27.56
CA LEU A 248 -3.84 -1.06 27.19
C LEU A 248 -3.03 -2.13 27.90
N PHE A 249 -1.71 -1.98 27.98
CA PHE A 249 -0.84 -2.94 28.66
C PHE A 249 -1.14 -2.98 30.16
N GLU A 250 -1.41 -1.84 30.79
CA GLU A 250 -1.83 -1.76 32.19
C GLU A 250 -3.19 -2.44 32.41
N LYS A 251 -4.21 -2.09 31.60
CA LYS A 251 -5.56 -2.66 31.71
C LYS A 251 -5.60 -4.16 31.49
N LYS A 252 -4.74 -4.69 30.62
CA LYS A 252 -4.66 -6.12 30.30
C LYS A 252 -3.65 -6.86 31.18
N GLN A 253 -3.04 -6.19 32.16
CA GLN A 253 -2.02 -6.75 33.06
C GLN A 253 -0.87 -7.45 32.31
N ILE A 254 -0.42 -6.84 31.21
CA ILE A 254 0.72 -7.32 30.44
C ILE A 254 1.99 -6.78 31.10
N GLU A 255 2.55 -7.59 32.00
CA GLU A 255 3.76 -7.26 32.74
C GLU A 255 5.05 -7.49 31.92
N GLY A 256 6.12 -6.78 32.31
CA GLY A 256 7.48 -7.00 31.80
C GLY A 256 7.96 -6.03 30.71
N PHE A 257 7.09 -5.12 30.22
CA PHE A 257 7.41 -4.24 29.08
C PHE A 257 7.60 -2.76 29.44
N HIS A 258 7.85 -2.42 30.71
CA HIS A 258 7.95 -1.02 31.14
C HIS A 258 9.02 -0.23 30.36
N TYR A 259 10.14 -0.87 30.04
CA TYR A 259 11.21 -0.24 29.27
C TYR A 259 10.75 0.02 27.83
N GLU A 260 10.21 -0.98 27.16
CA GLU A 260 9.73 -0.89 25.78
C GLU A 260 8.59 0.13 25.63
N LEU A 261 7.67 0.17 26.60
CA LEU A 261 6.58 1.15 26.65
C LEU A 261 7.11 2.58 26.76
N SER A 262 8.17 2.80 27.56
CA SER A 262 8.82 4.11 27.65
C SER A 262 9.49 4.55 26.34
N LYS A 263 9.81 3.58 25.47
CA LYS A 263 10.50 3.79 24.19
C LYS A 263 9.57 3.87 22.99
N VAL A 264 8.25 3.73 23.18
CA VAL A 264 7.28 3.85 22.07
C VAL A 264 7.38 5.25 21.45
N TYR A 265 7.68 5.28 20.15
CA TYR A 265 7.84 6.50 19.33
C TYR A 265 8.85 7.53 19.89
N GLU A 266 9.83 7.11 20.70
CA GLU A 266 10.82 8.04 21.28
C GLU A 266 11.56 8.83 20.20
N GLN A 267 12.05 8.17 19.14
CA GLN A 267 12.87 8.85 18.14
C GLN A 267 12.09 9.89 17.33
N VAL A 268 10.84 9.58 17.01
CA VAL A 268 9.94 10.52 16.33
C VAL A 268 9.67 11.72 17.23
N LEU A 269 9.31 11.49 18.50
CA LEU A 269 8.94 12.56 19.42
C LEU A 269 10.13 13.48 19.71
N ASP A 270 11.32 12.93 19.95
CA ASP A 270 12.54 13.71 20.20
C ASP A 270 12.91 14.63 19.01
N ARG A 271 12.55 14.24 17.78
CA ARG A 271 12.85 15.00 16.56
C ARG A 271 11.77 15.99 16.16
N THR A 272 10.56 15.82 16.67
CA THR A 272 9.37 16.59 16.25
C THR A 272 8.83 17.51 17.34
N ALA A 273 9.34 17.39 18.57
CA ALA A 273 9.10 18.29 19.70
C ALA A 273 9.68 19.71 19.51
#